data_AF-A0A661R6N4-F1
#
_entry.id   AF-A0A661R6N4-F1
#
_cell.length_a   1.000
_cell.length_b   1.000
_cell.length_c   1.000
_cell.angle_alpha   90.00
_cell.angle_beta   90.00
_cell.angle_gamma   90.00
#
_symmetry.space_group_name_H-M   'P 1'
#
loop_
_entity.id
_entity.type
_entity.pdbx_description
1 polymer ?
#
loop_
_entity_poly.entity_id
_entity_poly.type
_entity_poly.pdbx_seq_one_letter_code
_entity_poly.pdbx_strand_id
1 'polypeptide(L)'
;MNFKKIIESTFNQLLKNIVPLIITTLVLMGVSVLSFGILAPVMLAGYTKSILDMVRIGREPTPRDVFSQLGLFLPLSLFTLALFIVVAIGFFLLFLPGLIIVLAVTFYLIYMIPLMVDKNLGLVDAGKESISLVRHTSFFDHLILVVLYSIVQSLGGSTLLGTVITIPISTIFLMIAYDQVVNS
;
A
#
# COMPACT_ATOMS: atom_id res chain seq x y z
N MET A 1 -5.80 8.81 -15.65
CA MET A 1 -4.63 9.08 -14.77
C MET A 1 -3.47 9.58 -15.60
N ASN A 2 -2.66 10.53 -15.12
CA ASN A 2 -1.49 11.00 -15.85
C ASN A 2 -0.23 10.21 -15.40
N PHE A 3 0.00 9.05 -16.02
CA PHE A 3 1.11 8.15 -15.64
C PHE A 3 2.48 8.77 -15.77
N LYS A 4 2.71 9.61 -16.78
CA LYS A 4 3.97 10.35 -16.93
C LYS A 4 4.23 11.19 -15.68
N LYS A 5 3.24 11.98 -15.26
CA LYS A 5 3.33 12.82 -14.05
C LYS A 5 3.49 11.97 -12.78
N ILE A 6 2.78 10.85 -12.67
CA ILE A 6 2.89 9.93 -11.51
C ILE A 6 4.33 9.41 -11.40
N ILE A 7 4.90 8.90 -12.50
CA ILE A 7 6.24 8.33 -12.53
C ILE A 7 7.28 9.42 -12.20
N GLU A 8 7.24 10.56 -12.91
CA GLU A 8 8.17 11.68 -12.66
C GLU A 8 8.09 12.16 -11.21
N SER A 9 6.88 12.33 -10.68
CA SER A 9 6.68 12.76 -9.29
C SER A 9 7.15 11.72 -8.28
N THR A 10 6.99 10.42 -8.60
CA THR A 10 7.49 9.32 -7.76
C THR A 10 9.00 9.37 -7.64
N PHE A 11 9.71 9.49 -8.77
CA PHE A 11 11.18 9.60 -8.77
C PHE A 11 11.66 10.89 -8.08
N ASN A 12 11.00 12.02 -8.32
CA ASN A 12 11.35 13.27 -7.67
C ASN A 12 11.18 13.20 -6.15
N GLN A 13 10.05 12.67 -5.66
CA GLN A 13 9.80 12.51 -4.23
C GLN A 13 10.76 11.49 -3.59
N LEU A 14 11.04 10.38 -4.29
CA LEU A 14 12.00 9.37 -3.85
C LEU A 14 13.40 9.96 -3.66
N LEU A 15 13.92 10.67 -4.67
CA LEU A 15 15.26 11.24 -4.64
C LEU A 15 15.37 12.37 -3.60
N LYS A 16 14.36 13.22 -3.51
CA LYS A 16 14.32 14.33 -2.54
C LYS A 16 14.32 13.82 -1.09
N ASN A 17 13.59 12.73 -0.82
CA ASN A 17 13.35 12.22 0.52
C ASN A 17 14.00 10.85 0.75
N ILE A 18 15.07 10.51 0.02
CA ILE A 18 15.63 9.15 0.01
C ILE A 18 16.03 8.68 1.42
N VAL A 19 16.69 9.54 2.18
CA VAL A 19 17.16 9.22 3.54
C VAL A 19 15.96 8.94 4.48
N PRO A 20 15.00 9.86 4.67
CA PRO A 20 13.86 9.59 5.55
C PRO A 20 13.01 8.40 5.08
N LEU A 21 12.85 8.19 3.76
CA LEU A 21 12.13 7.03 3.22
C LEU A 21 12.82 5.72 3.58
N ILE A 22 14.13 5.61 3.41
CA ILE A 22 14.88 4.39 3.74
C ILE A 22 14.83 4.12 5.24
N ILE A 23 15.07 5.12 6.09
CA ILE A 23 15.03 4.95 7.56
C ILE A 23 13.63 4.50 8.01
N THR A 24 12.58 5.17 7.53
CA THR A 24 11.19 4.83 7.89
C THR A 24 10.80 3.43 7.39
N THR A 25 11.29 3.04 6.21
CA THR A 25 11.08 1.69 5.66
C THR A 25 11.82 0.63 6.48
N LEU A 26 13.05 0.90 6.92
CA LEU A 26 13.79 0.00 7.81
C LEU A 26 13.10 -0.17 9.16
N VAL A 27 12.48 0.89 9.69
CA VAL A 27 11.68 0.82 10.92
C VAL A 27 10.44 -0.04 10.72
N LEU A 28 9.69 0.17 9.62
CA LEU A 28 8.56 -0.68 9.24
C LEU A 28 8.98 -2.16 9.17
N MET A 29 10.07 -2.46 8.45
CA MET A 29 10.56 -3.82 8.31
C MET A 29 11.05 -4.40 9.63
N GLY A 30 11.84 -3.66 10.40
CA GLY A 30 12.38 -4.08 11.69
C GLY A 30 11.28 -4.43 12.68
N VAL A 31 10.27 -3.57 12.82
CA VAL A 31 9.11 -3.82 13.69
C VAL A 31 8.30 -5.02 13.19
N SER A 32 8.11 -5.13 11.88
CA SER A 32 7.41 -6.28 11.28
C SER A 32 8.15 -7.59 11.58
N VAL A 33 9.47 -7.64 11.43
CA VAL A 33 10.26 -8.85 11.72
C VAL A 33 10.24 -9.18 13.21
N LEU A 34 10.49 -8.19 14.08
CA LEU A 34 10.53 -8.39 15.53
C LEU A 34 9.18 -8.82 16.12
N SER A 35 8.07 -8.41 15.49
CA SER A 35 6.72 -8.82 15.87
C SER A 35 6.23 -10.08 15.16
N PHE A 36 7.09 -10.79 14.43
CA PHE A 36 6.72 -11.95 13.59
C PHE A 36 5.58 -11.65 12.60
N GLY A 37 5.54 -10.42 12.09
CA GLY A 37 4.57 -9.93 11.11
C GLY A 37 3.24 -9.48 11.72
N ILE A 38 3.01 -9.66 13.02
CA ILE A 38 1.72 -9.35 13.67
C ILE A 38 1.38 -7.86 13.57
N LEU A 39 2.38 -6.98 13.71
CA LEU A 39 2.19 -5.53 13.58
C LEU A 39 2.30 -5.03 12.14
N ALA A 40 2.72 -5.85 11.18
CA ALA A 40 3.00 -5.39 9.81
C ALA A 40 1.81 -4.65 9.15
N PRO A 41 0.55 -5.11 9.26
CA PRO A 41 -0.58 -4.43 8.61
C PRO A 41 -0.82 -3.02 9.15
N VAL A 42 -0.74 -2.84 10.49
CA VAL A 42 -0.98 -1.54 11.13
C VAL A 42 0.20 -0.60 10.95
N MET A 43 1.43 -1.13 10.96
CA MET A 43 2.63 -0.35 10.66
C MET A 43 2.64 0.12 9.21
N LEU A 44 2.14 -0.71 8.28
CA LEU A 44 1.95 -0.32 6.88
C LEU A 44 0.95 0.83 6.77
N ALA A 45 -0.15 0.83 7.53
CA ALA A 45 -1.07 1.96 7.55
C ALA A 45 -0.39 3.26 8.04
N GLY A 46 0.38 3.21 9.12
CA GLY A 46 1.15 4.36 9.60
C GLY A 46 2.15 4.87 8.56
N TYR A 47 2.84 3.95 7.89
CA TYR A 47 3.76 4.24 6.79
C TYR A 47 3.04 4.88 5.59
N THR A 48 1.90 4.34 5.16
CA THR A 48 1.06 4.89 4.09
C THR A 48 0.63 6.31 4.42
N LYS A 49 0.20 6.58 5.66
CA LYS A 49 -0.17 7.93 6.12
C LYS A 49 1.01 8.89 6.01
N SER A 50 2.19 8.46 6.47
CA SER A 50 3.41 9.25 6.40
C SER A 50 3.76 9.65 4.97
N ILE A 51 3.64 8.72 4.01
CA ILE A 51 3.93 8.99 2.60
C ILE A 51 2.84 9.85 1.96
N LEU A 52 1.58 9.66 2.34
CA LEU A 52 0.49 10.51 1.85
C LEU A 52 0.70 11.98 2.27
N ASP A 53 1.11 12.22 3.52
CA ASP A 53 1.46 13.56 4.00
C ASP A 53 2.65 14.14 3.22
N MET A 54 3.67 13.33 2.94
CA MET A 54 4.80 13.74 2.10
C MET A 54 4.36 14.14 0.69
N VAL A 55 3.45 13.38 0.09
CA VAL A 55 2.93 13.65 -1.26
C VAL A 55 2.09 14.93 -1.30
N ARG A 56 1.21 15.14 -0.31
CA ARG A 56 0.25 16.27 -0.31
C ARG A 56 0.80 17.57 0.25
N ILE A 57 1.47 17.52 1.39
CA ILE A 57 1.90 18.72 2.15
C ILE A 57 3.42 18.85 2.24
N GLY A 58 4.18 17.92 1.64
CA GLY A 58 5.64 17.98 1.63
C GLY A 58 6.30 17.70 2.98
N ARG A 59 5.58 17.12 3.94
CA ARG A 59 6.12 16.73 5.24
C ARG A 59 7.01 15.51 5.08
N GLU A 60 8.26 15.60 5.50
CA GLU A 60 9.18 14.46 5.42
C GLU A 60 8.68 13.27 6.25
N PRO A 61 8.79 12.03 5.73
CA PRO A 61 8.44 10.83 6.48
C PRO A 61 9.32 10.69 7.72
N THR A 62 8.71 10.36 8.87
CA THR A 62 9.47 10.12 10.10
C THR A 62 9.28 8.68 10.59
N PRO A 63 10.29 8.07 11.22
CA PRO A 63 10.18 6.73 11.81
C PRO A 63 9.02 6.56 12.78
N ARG A 64 8.64 7.63 13.47
CA ARG A 64 7.54 7.64 14.44
C ARG A 64 6.18 7.47 13.76
N ASP A 65 6.05 7.92 12.52
CA ASP A 65 4.78 7.88 11.79
C ASP A 65 4.30 6.47 11.49
N VAL A 66 5.21 5.49 11.44
CA VAL A 66 4.89 4.06 11.30
C VAL A 66 3.96 3.60 12.43
N PHE A 67 4.05 4.21 13.61
CA PHE A 67 3.20 3.93 14.77
C PHE A 67 1.98 4.84 14.88
N SER A 68 1.76 5.76 13.95
CA SER A 68 0.67 6.77 14.04
C SER A 68 -0.73 6.17 13.96
N GLN A 69 -0.86 4.99 13.36
CA GLN A 69 -2.16 4.35 13.07
C GLN A 69 -2.44 3.11 13.93
N LEU A 70 -1.84 3.01 15.13
CA LEU A 70 -2.02 1.85 16.03
C LEU A 70 -3.48 1.56 16.39
N GLY A 71 -4.37 2.56 16.34
CA GLY A 71 -5.82 2.36 16.52
C GLY A 71 -6.45 1.42 15.48
N LEU A 72 -5.83 1.27 14.30
CA LEU A 72 -6.27 0.37 13.23
C LEU A 72 -5.72 -1.05 13.38
N PHE A 73 -5.02 -1.37 14.48
CA PHE A 73 -4.44 -2.70 14.72
C PHE A 73 -5.48 -3.80 14.59
N LEU A 74 -6.53 -3.78 15.40
CA LEU A 74 -7.51 -4.86 15.43
C LEU A 74 -8.25 -5.02 14.09
N PRO A 75 -8.76 -3.95 13.45
CA PRO A 75 -9.39 -4.06 12.13
C PRO A 75 -8.47 -4.63 11.05
N LEU A 76 -7.22 -4.14 10.96
CA LEU A 76 -6.28 -4.56 9.92
C LEU A 76 -5.73 -5.96 10.19
N SER A 77 -5.41 -6.32 11.43
CA SER A 77 -4.92 -7.65 11.76
C SER A 77 -5.98 -8.73 11.54
N LEU A 78 -7.24 -8.47 11.91
CA LEU A 78 -8.35 -9.39 11.62
C LEU A 78 -8.57 -9.55 10.11
N PHE A 79 -8.53 -8.44 9.36
CA PHE A 79 -8.64 -8.47 7.91
C PHE A 79 -7.51 -9.27 7.27
N THR A 80 -6.26 -8.99 7.64
CA THR A 80 -5.08 -9.71 7.13
C THR A 80 -5.13 -11.19 7.47
N LEU A 81 -5.56 -11.56 8.69
CA LEU A 81 -5.71 -12.97 9.07
C LEU A 81 -6.80 -13.66 8.25
N ALA A 82 -7.96 -13.02 8.07
CA ALA A 82 -9.04 -13.55 7.24
C ALA A 82 -8.58 -13.72 5.78
N LEU A 83 -7.90 -12.72 5.22
CA LEU A 83 -7.31 -12.78 3.88
C LEU A 83 -6.30 -13.91 3.74
N PHE A 84 -5.40 -14.04 4.72
CA PHE A 84 -4.39 -15.08 4.73
C PHE A 84 -5.04 -16.47 4.68
N ILE A 85 -6.08 -16.71 5.49
CA ILE A 85 -6.82 -17.98 5.48
C ILE A 85 -7.49 -18.22 4.12
N VAL A 86 -8.18 -17.22 3.56
CA VAL A 86 -8.87 -17.33 2.27
C VAL A 86 -7.88 -17.60 1.13
N VAL A 87 -6.74 -16.90 1.11
CA VAL A 87 -5.67 -17.10 0.12
C VAL A 87 -5.00 -18.46 0.30
N ALA A 88 -4.72 -18.89 1.54
CA ALA A 88 -4.13 -20.18 1.83
C ALA A 88 -5.03 -21.33 1.39
N ILE A 89 -6.33 -21.26 1.68
CA ILE A 89 -7.34 -22.24 1.20
C ILE A 89 -7.39 -22.21 -0.33
N GLY A 90 -7.39 -21.00 -0.92
CA GLY A 90 -7.36 -20.81 -2.36
C GLY A 90 -6.21 -21.59 -3.01
N PHE A 91 -4.98 -21.36 -2.56
CA PHE A 91 -3.79 -22.06 -3.06
C PHE A 91 -3.76 -23.55 -2.70
N PHE A 92 -4.33 -23.95 -1.56
CA PHE A 92 -4.40 -25.35 -1.13
C PHE A 92 -5.33 -26.19 -2.02
N LEU A 93 -6.49 -25.64 -2.40
CA LEU A 93 -7.43 -26.33 -3.29
C LEU A 93 -6.85 -26.49 -4.70
N LEU A 94 -6.41 -25.39 -5.29
CA LEU A 94 -5.79 -25.31 -6.62
C LEU A 94 -4.94 -24.04 -6.69
N PHE A 95 -3.81 -24.04 -7.39
CA PHE A 95 -2.98 -22.84 -7.52
C PHE A 95 -3.74 -21.62 -8.11
N LEU A 96 -4.66 -21.88 -9.04
CA LEU A 96 -5.35 -20.84 -9.82
C LEU A 96 -6.39 -20.03 -8.99
N PRO A 97 -7.26 -20.64 -8.17
CA PRO A 97 -8.11 -19.91 -7.21
C PRO A 97 -7.35 -18.97 -6.27
N GLY A 98 -6.22 -19.42 -5.69
CA GLY A 98 -5.39 -18.58 -4.83
C GLY A 98 -4.89 -17.34 -5.56
N LEU A 99 -4.41 -17.51 -6.80
CA LEU A 99 -3.97 -16.40 -7.64
C LEU A 99 -5.11 -15.42 -7.97
N ILE A 100 -6.30 -15.92 -8.31
CA ILE A 100 -7.48 -15.08 -8.59
C ILE A 100 -7.84 -14.24 -7.37
N ILE A 101 -7.81 -14.80 -6.16
CA ILE A 101 -8.12 -14.07 -4.93
C ILE A 101 -7.11 -12.93 -4.72
N VAL A 102 -5.80 -13.21 -4.84
CA VAL A 102 -4.76 -12.19 -4.66
C VAL A 102 -4.91 -11.07 -5.70
N LEU A 103 -5.14 -11.42 -6.97
CA LEU A 103 -5.35 -10.43 -8.03
C LEU A 103 -6.61 -9.61 -7.79
N ALA A 104 -7.73 -10.23 -7.41
CA ALA A 104 -8.98 -9.53 -7.13
C ALA A 104 -8.84 -8.57 -5.95
N VAL A 105 -8.23 -9.02 -4.85
CA VAL A 105 -7.98 -8.19 -3.65
C VAL A 105 -7.07 -7.03 -4.00
N THR A 106 -5.98 -7.29 -4.72
CA THR A 106 -5.05 -6.24 -5.15
C THR A 106 -5.74 -5.25 -6.08
N PHE A 107 -6.60 -5.70 -7.00
CA PHE A 107 -7.29 -4.84 -7.94
C PHE A 107 -8.37 -3.98 -7.26
N TYR A 108 -9.21 -4.58 -6.42
CA TYR A 108 -10.37 -3.89 -5.84
C TYR A 108 -10.07 -3.14 -4.55
N LEU A 109 -9.09 -3.60 -3.75
CA LEU A 109 -8.80 -3.07 -2.41
C LEU A 109 -7.48 -2.30 -2.33
N ILE A 110 -6.88 -1.93 -3.48
CA ILE A 110 -5.61 -1.17 -3.50
C ILE A 110 -5.69 0.15 -2.74
N TYR A 111 -6.87 0.81 -2.74
CA TYR A 111 -7.08 2.09 -2.08
C TYR A 111 -7.60 1.96 -0.65
N MET A 112 -7.82 0.75 -0.15
CA MET A 112 -8.42 0.54 1.17
C MET A 112 -7.58 1.14 2.30
N ILE A 113 -6.28 0.81 2.38
CA ILE A 113 -5.39 1.38 3.42
C ILE A 113 -5.26 2.91 3.28
N PRO A 114 -5.00 3.47 2.08
CA PRO A 114 -5.01 4.92 1.88
C PRO A 114 -6.29 5.59 2.38
N LEU A 115 -7.46 5.03 2.06
CA LEU A 115 -8.76 5.54 2.49
C LEU A 115 -8.95 5.48 4.01
N MET A 116 -8.51 4.41 4.66
CA MET A 116 -8.57 4.28 6.12
C MET A 116 -7.76 5.38 6.80
N VAL A 117 -6.58 5.71 6.28
CA VAL A 117 -5.68 6.70 6.92
C VAL A 117 -5.94 8.13 6.49
N ASP A 118 -6.52 8.33 5.31
CA ASP A 118 -6.84 9.65 4.77
C ASP A 118 -8.18 10.16 5.30
N LYS A 119 -9.23 9.34 5.17
CA LYS A 119 -10.62 9.68 5.51
C LYS A 119 -11.05 9.12 6.88
N ASN A 120 -10.14 8.49 7.63
CA ASN A 120 -10.41 7.83 8.91
C ASN A 120 -11.57 6.82 8.84
N LEU A 121 -11.66 6.11 7.72
CA LEU A 121 -12.73 5.14 7.48
C LEU A 121 -12.44 3.83 8.20
N GLY A 122 -13.50 3.18 8.68
CA GLY A 122 -13.42 1.79 9.15
C GLY A 122 -13.14 0.82 7.99
N LEU A 123 -12.69 -0.39 8.31
CA LEU A 123 -12.28 -1.41 7.33
C LEU A 123 -13.34 -1.66 6.23
N VAL A 124 -14.61 -1.85 6.63
CA VAL A 124 -15.70 -2.18 5.70
C VAL A 124 -16.02 -1.00 4.79
N ASP A 125 -16.09 0.21 5.35
CA ASP A 125 -16.41 1.41 4.59
C ASP A 125 -15.27 1.79 3.64
N ALA A 126 -14.02 1.65 4.09
CA ALA A 126 -12.84 1.82 3.24
C ALA A 126 -12.80 0.80 2.09
N GLY A 127 -13.20 -0.46 2.34
CA GLY A 127 -13.29 -1.47 1.29
C GLY A 127 -14.35 -1.15 0.23
N LYS A 128 -15.54 -0.72 0.66
CA LYS A 128 -16.62 -0.28 -0.24
C LYS A 128 -16.21 0.94 -1.06
N GLU A 129 -15.62 1.93 -0.40
CA GLU A 129 -15.15 3.15 -1.04
C GLU A 129 -14.00 2.85 -2.02
N SER A 130 -13.07 1.94 -1.68
CA SER A 130 -12.03 1.48 -2.61
C SER A 130 -12.64 0.88 -3.88
N ILE A 131 -13.63 0.00 -3.74
CA ILE A 131 -14.33 -0.59 -4.89
C ILE A 131 -15.06 0.49 -5.70
N SER A 132 -15.65 1.48 -5.04
CA SER A 132 -16.30 2.62 -5.68
C SER A 132 -15.30 3.42 -6.53
N LEU A 133 -14.16 3.81 -5.96
CA LEU A 133 -13.11 4.55 -6.67
C LEU A 133 -12.58 3.76 -7.88
N VAL A 134 -12.40 2.45 -7.75
CA VAL A 134 -11.98 1.58 -8.86
C VAL A 134 -13.01 1.58 -9.99
N ARG A 135 -14.30 1.57 -9.68
CA ARG A 135 -15.39 1.59 -10.68
C ARG A 135 -15.56 2.95 -11.36
N HIS A 136 -15.25 4.03 -10.66
CA HIS A 136 -15.31 5.39 -11.21
C HIS A 136 -14.04 5.78 -11.98
N THR A 137 -12.94 5.05 -11.79
CA THR A 137 -11.71 5.20 -12.58
C THR A 137 -11.86 4.47 -13.91
N SER A 138 -11.26 5.02 -14.97
CA SER A 138 -11.14 4.31 -16.25
C SER A 138 -10.49 2.93 -16.05
N PHE A 139 -11.13 1.88 -16.59
CA PHE A 139 -10.66 0.49 -16.41
C PHE A 139 -9.20 0.31 -16.85
N PHE A 140 -8.82 0.85 -18.00
CA PHE A 140 -7.45 0.72 -18.51
C PHE A 140 -6.44 1.47 -17.64
N ASP A 141 -6.80 2.66 -17.15
CA ASP A 141 -5.92 3.40 -16.24
C ASP A 141 -5.70 2.60 -14.96
N HIS A 142 -6.77 2.12 -14.34
CA HIS A 142 -6.65 1.33 -13.13
C HIS A 142 -5.89 0.01 -13.35
N LEU A 143 -6.11 -0.66 -14.48
CA LEU A 143 -5.37 -1.87 -14.84
C LEU A 143 -3.86 -1.60 -14.96
N ILE A 144 -3.47 -0.51 -15.64
CA ILE A 144 -2.06 -0.11 -15.77
C ILE A 144 -1.46 0.17 -14.40
N LEU A 145 -2.19 0.87 -13.52
CA LEU A 145 -1.75 1.13 -12.15
C LEU A 145 -1.45 -0.16 -11.39
N VAL A 146 -2.40 -1.09 -11.37
CA VAL A 146 -2.28 -2.36 -10.63
C VAL A 146 -1.14 -3.20 -11.19
N VAL A 147 -0.97 -3.25 -12.50
CA VAL A 147 0.14 -3.98 -13.16
C VAL A 147 1.48 -3.38 -12.77
N LEU A 148 1.65 -2.05 -12.90
CA LEU A 148 2.91 -1.38 -12.55
C LEU A 148 3.25 -1.56 -11.06
N TYR A 149 2.26 -1.36 -10.18
CA TYR A 149 2.42 -1.59 -8.74
C TYR A 149 2.85 -3.04 -8.45
N SER A 150 2.20 -4.02 -9.06
CA SER A 150 2.51 -5.45 -8.86
C SER A 150 3.90 -5.81 -9.38
N ILE A 151 4.32 -5.26 -10.52
CA ILE A 151 5.68 -5.46 -11.06
C ILE A 151 6.72 -4.94 -10.07
N VAL A 152 6.57 -3.70 -9.58
CA VAL A 152 7.52 -3.11 -8.62
C VAL A 152 7.62 -3.96 -7.34
N GLN A 153 6.48 -4.38 -6.79
CA GLN A 153 6.45 -5.22 -5.59
C GLN A 153 7.10 -6.60 -5.82
N SER A 154 6.86 -7.21 -6.99
CA SER A 154 7.41 -8.53 -7.32
C SER A 154 8.94 -8.51 -7.47
N LEU A 155 9.50 -7.46 -8.08
CA LEU A 155 10.96 -7.27 -8.17
C LEU A 155 11.58 -7.09 -6.79
N GLY A 156 10.88 -6.34 -5.92
CA GLY A 156 11.30 -6.05 -4.56
C GLY A 156 11.38 -7.26 -3.65
N GLY A 157 10.35 -8.10 -3.66
CA GLY A 157 10.21 -9.25 -2.78
C GLY A 157 11.24 -10.37 -3.00
N SER A 158 12.05 -10.28 -4.07
CA SER A 158 13.09 -11.27 -4.38
C SER A 158 14.32 -11.19 -3.47
N THR A 159 14.61 -10.01 -2.90
CA THR A 159 15.78 -9.79 -2.02
C THR A 159 15.46 -8.78 -0.91
N LEU A 160 16.18 -8.86 0.21
CA LEU A 160 16.01 -7.92 1.33
C LEU A 160 16.27 -6.47 0.89
N LEU A 161 17.36 -6.23 0.15
CA LEU A 161 17.71 -4.89 -0.37
C LEU A 161 16.68 -4.41 -1.41
N GLY A 162 16.20 -5.29 -2.28
CA GLY A 162 15.12 -4.99 -3.21
C GLY A 162 13.87 -4.52 -2.48
N THR A 163 13.52 -5.17 -1.37
CA THR A 163 12.32 -4.82 -0.57
C THR A 163 12.46 -3.42 0.06
N VAL A 164 13.62 -3.08 0.62
CA VAL A 164 13.86 -1.75 1.22
C VAL A 164 13.70 -0.61 0.21
N ILE A 165 14.04 -0.85 -1.06
CA ILE A 165 13.95 0.16 -2.12
C ILE A 165 12.55 0.20 -2.75
N THR A 166 11.93 -0.96 -2.95
CA THR A 166 10.66 -1.05 -3.68
C THR A 166 9.44 -0.66 -2.85
N ILE A 167 9.44 -0.90 -1.53
CA ILE A 167 8.36 -0.45 -0.63
C ILE A 167 8.11 1.07 -0.75
N PRO A 168 9.11 1.96 -0.62
CA PRO A 168 8.87 3.39 -0.77
C PRO A 168 8.45 3.75 -2.18
N ILE A 169 9.06 3.16 -3.21
CA ILE A 169 8.69 3.43 -4.61
C ILE A 169 7.22 3.09 -4.88
N SER A 170 6.79 1.86 -4.53
CA SER A 170 5.44 1.39 -4.77
C SER A 170 4.41 2.18 -3.96
N THR A 171 4.74 2.54 -2.72
CA THR A 171 3.83 3.31 -1.86
C THR A 171 3.71 4.76 -2.32
N ILE A 172 4.80 5.43 -2.70
CA ILE A 172 4.75 6.79 -3.26
C ILE A 172 3.93 6.80 -4.56
N PHE A 173 4.22 5.86 -5.46
CA PHE A 173 3.49 5.69 -6.71
C PHE A 173 1.99 5.55 -6.46
N LEU A 174 1.62 4.67 -5.51
CA LEU A 174 0.22 4.47 -5.13
C LEU A 174 -0.39 5.71 -4.47
N MET A 175 0.34 6.46 -3.64
CA MET A 175 -0.20 7.65 -2.96
C MET A 175 -0.47 8.79 -3.95
N ILE A 176 0.41 9.00 -4.92
CA ILE A 176 0.20 10.01 -5.98
C ILE A 176 -0.97 9.60 -6.88
N ALA A 177 -1.07 8.31 -7.21
CA ALA A 177 -2.18 7.76 -7.97
C ALA A 177 -3.52 7.91 -7.23
N TYR A 178 -3.55 7.53 -5.96
CA TYR A 178 -4.69 7.70 -5.07
C TYR A 178 -5.14 9.16 -5.00
N ASP A 179 -4.20 10.09 -4.82
CA ASP A 179 -4.50 11.52 -4.75
C ASP A 179 -5.09 12.07 -6.06
N GLN A 180 -4.66 11.56 -7.22
CA GLN A 180 -5.28 11.92 -8.49
C GLN A 180 -6.72 11.38 -8.61
N VAL A 181 -6.99 10.17 -8.13
CA VAL A 181 -8.30 9.50 -8.25
C VAL A 181 -9.32 10.10 -7.29
N VAL A 182 -8.89 10.49 -6.09
CA VAL A 182 -9.81 11.10 -5.11
C VAL A 182 -10.14 12.56 -5.46
N ASN A 183 -9.24 13.26 -6.16
CA ASN A 183 -9.42 14.66 -6.54
C ASN A 183 -9.80 14.87 -8.02
N SER A 184 -10.06 13.80 -8.79
CA SER A 184 -10.52 13.87 -10.19
C SER A 184 -12.03 14.05 -10.28
#